data_AF-A0A0B4EKT7-F1
#
_entry.id   AF-A0A0B4EKT7-F1
#
_cell.length_a   1.000
_cell.length_b   1.000
_cell.length_c   1.000
_cell.angle_alpha   90.00
_cell.angle_beta   90.00
_cell.angle_gamma   90.00
#
_symmetry.space_group_name_H-M   'P 1'
#
loop_
_entity.id
_entity.type
_entity.pdbx_description
1 polymer ?
#
loop_
_entity_poly.entity_id
_entity_poly.type
_entity_poly.pdbx_seq_one_letter_code
_entity_poly.pdbx_strand_id
1 'polypeptide(L)'
;MLELTHEQISMGQVAVDKSAALHLLADQLVADGLVAEGYLSGLQAREAQGSTFLGQGIAIPHGTPETRDQVFSTGVRLLQFPEGVDWGDGQIVYLAIGIAA
;
A
#
# COMPACT_ATOMS: atom_id res chain seq x y z
N MET A 1 -7.65 4.23 18.82
CA MET A 1 -7.93 4.87 17.52
C MET A 1 -6.61 4.92 16.78
N LEU A 2 -6.58 4.58 15.50
CA LEU A 2 -5.34 4.70 14.72
C LEU A 2 -5.14 6.20 14.40
N GLU A 3 -3.98 6.75 14.76
CA GLU A 3 -3.61 8.15 14.51
C GLU A 3 -2.69 8.20 13.30
N LEU A 4 -2.96 9.15 12.39
CA LEU A 4 -2.13 9.41 11.22
C LEU A 4 -1.36 10.71 11.42
N THR A 5 -0.04 10.64 11.44
CA THR A 5 0.85 11.83 11.55
C THR A 5 1.54 12.13 10.23
N HIS A 6 2.20 13.29 10.14
CA HIS A 6 2.88 13.71 8.91
C HIS A 6 3.98 12.72 8.47
N GLU A 7 4.65 12.08 9.43
CA GLU A 7 5.70 11.09 9.17
C GLU A 7 5.17 9.85 8.44
N GLN A 8 3.85 9.64 8.44
CA GLN A 8 3.19 8.48 7.84
C GLN A 8 2.57 8.79 6.48
N ILE A 9 2.81 10.00 5.97
CA ILE A 9 2.28 10.52 4.71
C ILE A 9 3.44 10.89 3.78
N SER A 10 3.52 10.22 2.65
CA SER A 10 4.46 10.51 1.58
C SER A 10 3.73 11.16 0.41
N MET A 11 3.98 12.45 0.21
CA MET A 11 3.39 13.24 -0.87
C MET A 11 4.25 13.18 -2.14
N GLY A 12 3.66 13.44 -3.31
CA GLY A 12 4.41 13.63 -4.55
C GLY A 12 5.15 12.38 -5.05
N GLN A 13 4.67 11.19 -4.70
CA GLN A 13 5.27 9.94 -5.16
C GLN A 13 4.94 9.70 -6.63
N VAL A 14 5.79 8.92 -7.30
CA VAL A 14 5.62 8.53 -8.70
C VAL A 14 5.80 7.02 -8.80
N ALA A 15 4.87 6.35 -9.46
CA ALA A 15 4.96 4.94 -9.79
C ALA A 15 4.49 4.74 -11.23
N VAL A 16 5.26 3.96 -12.00
CA VAL A 16 4.97 3.71 -13.42
C VAL A 16 3.78 2.77 -13.63
N ASP A 17 3.47 1.94 -12.63
CA ASP A 17 2.35 1.02 -12.63
C ASP A 17 1.98 0.62 -11.19
N LYS A 18 0.90 -0.16 -11.06
CA LYS A 18 0.44 -0.72 -9.79
C LYS A 18 1.53 -1.52 -9.05
N SER A 19 2.35 -2.28 -9.77
CA SER A 19 3.40 -3.10 -9.14
C SER A 19 4.45 -2.22 -8.46
N ALA A 20 4.90 -1.17 -9.14
CA ALA A 20 5.82 -0.19 -8.58
C ALA A 20 5.23 0.53 -7.36
N ALA A 21 3.94 0.87 -7.39
CA ALA A 21 3.26 1.48 -6.25
C ALA A 21 3.18 0.53 -5.03
N LEU A 22 2.93 -0.77 -5.26
CA LEU A 22 2.94 -1.79 -4.19
C LEU A 22 4.35 -1.97 -3.59
N HIS A 23 5.40 -1.92 -4.41
CA HIS A 23 6.78 -1.96 -3.91
C HIS A 23 7.08 -0.75 -3.02
N LEU A 24 6.76 0.47 -3.47
CA LEU A 24 6.96 1.70 -2.67
C LEU A 24 6.21 1.63 -1.32
N LEU A 25 4.99 1.09 -1.31
CA LEU A 25 4.25 0.88 -0.07
C LEU A 25 4.92 -0.13 0.85
N ALA A 26 5.36 -1.28 0.32
CA ALA A 26 6.06 -2.29 1.11
C ALA A 26 7.34 -1.73 1.70
N ASP A 27 8.16 -1.03 0.90
CA ASP A 27 9.40 -0.41 1.34
C ASP A 27 9.15 0.58 2.49
N GLN A 28 8.10 1.40 2.42
CA GLN A 28 7.76 2.33 3.50
C GLN A 28 7.31 1.60 4.77
N LEU A 29 6.50 0.54 4.65
CA LEU A 29 6.06 -0.27 5.79
C LEU A 29 7.24 -0.98 6.47
N VAL A 30 8.21 -1.46 5.69
CA VAL A 30 9.45 -2.08 6.19
C VAL A 30 10.37 -1.05 6.83
N ALA A 31 10.58 0.10 6.19
CA ALA A 31 11.44 1.17 6.69
C ALA A 31 10.99 1.66 8.07
N ASP A 32 9.68 1.69 8.30
CA ASP A 32 9.10 2.09 9.58
C ASP A 32 8.95 0.94 10.58
N GLY A 33 9.47 -0.24 10.27
CA GLY A 33 9.50 -1.41 11.15
C GLY A 33 8.13 -2.03 11.43
N LEU A 34 7.14 -1.80 10.58
CA LEU A 34 5.80 -2.36 10.76
C LEU A 34 5.71 -3.81 10.30
N VAL A 35 6.50 -4.18 9.29
CA VAL A 35 6.46 -5.49 8.65
C VAL A 35 7.85 -5.98 8.25
N ALA A 36 7.99 -7.28 7.98
CA ALA A 36 9.21 -7.88 7.43
C ALA A 36 9.39 -7.55 5.94
N GLU A 37 10.63 -7.65 5.43
CA GLU A 37 10.98 -7.42 4.01
C GLU A 37 10.14 -8.27 3.02
N GLY A 38 9.65 -9.43 3.45
CA GLY A 38 8.81 -10.30 2.64
C GLY A 38 7.37 -9.81 2.41
N TYR A 39 6.90 -8.78 3.11
CA TYR A 39 5.47 -8.40 3.16
C TYR A 39 4.89 -7.95 1.81
N LEU A 40 5.75 -7.47 0.90
CA LEU A 40 5.37 -7.19 -0.48
C LEU A 40 4.65 -8.37 -1.15
N SER A 41 5.11 -9.60 -0.90
CA SER A 41 4.50 -10.80 -1.46
C SER A 41 3.03 -10.93 -1.03
N GLY A 42 2.71 -10.55 0.21
CA GLY A 42 1.35 -10.50 0.73
C GLY A 42 0.50 -9.44 0.03
N LEU A 43 1.05 -8.23 -0.16
CA LEU A 43 0.37 -7.16 -0.91
C LEU A 43 0.01 -7.61 -2.33
N GLN A 44 0.97 -8.22 -3.03
CA GLN A 44 0.80 -8.71 -4.40
C GLN A 44 -0.20 -9.87 -4.46
N ALA A 45 -0.10 -10.83 -3.55
CA ALA A 45 -1.03 -11.95 -3.45
C ALA A 45 -2.46 -11.46 -3.19
N ARG A 46 -2.63 -10.49 -2.30
CA ARG A 46 -3.94 -9.90 -2.02
C ARG A 46 -4.51 -9.20 -3.25
N GLU A 47 -3.70 -8.38 -3.92
CA GLU A 47 -4.11 -7.66 -5.12
C GLU A 47 -4.50 -8.61 -6.27
N ALA A 48 -3.83 -9.76 -6.38
CA ALA A 48 -4.14 -10.79 -7.37
C ALA A 48 -5.47 -11.53 -7.11
N GLN A 49 -5.94 -11.60 -5.86
CA GLN A 49 -7.26 -12.16 -5.53
C GLN A 49 -8.41 -11.21 -5.94
N GLY A 50 -8.11 -9.94 -6.12
CA GLY A 50 -9.05 -8.90 -6.53
C GLY A 50 -8.53 -7.52 -6.16
N SER A 51 -8.82 -6.55 -7.02
CA SER A 51 -8.37 -5.16 -6.88
C SER A 51 -8.68 -4.60 -5.49
N THR A 52 -7.69 -3.94 -4.88
CA THR A 52 -7.88 -3.18 -3.62
C THR A 52 -8.37 -1.75 -3.85
N PHE A 53 -8.71 -1.40 -5.09
CA PHE A 53 -9.34 -0.13 -5.44
C PHE A 53 -10.74 -0.02 -4.84
N LEU A 54 -11.02 1.12 -4.19
CA LEU A 54 -12.30 1.40 -3.53
C LEU A 54 -13.18 2.38 -4.31
N GLY A 55 -12.71 2.89 -5.45
CA GLY A 55 -13.35 4.01 -6.14
C GLY A 55 -12.75 5.35 -5.75
N GLN A 56 -13.13 6.39 -6.50
CA GLN A 56 -12.79 7.79 -6.21
C GLN A 56 -11.29 8.06 -6.01
N GLY A 57 -10.42 7.32 -6.70
CA GLY A 57 -8.99 7.56 -6.65
C GLY A 57 -8.26 6.90 -5.48
N ILE A 58 -8.90 6.00 -4.73
CA ILE A 58 -8.35 5.41 -3.50
C ILE A 58 -8.14 3.91 -3.66
N ALA A 59 -6.99 3.41 -3.20
CA ALA A 59 -6.74 1.99 -2.98
C ALA A 59 -6.24 1.73 -1.56
N ILE A 60 -6.51 0.53 -1.03
CA ILE A 60 -6.07 0.09 0.30
C ILE A 60 -5.24 -1.20 0.26
N PRO A 61 -4.04 -1.23 -0.32
CA PRO A 61 -3.24 -2.45 -0.39
C PRO A 61 -2.89 -2.99 1.00
N HIS A 62 -3.09 -4.28 1.20
CA HIS A 62 -2.85 -4.98 2.47
C HIS A 62 -2.41 -6.42 2.22
N GLY A 63 -1.81 -7.06 3.22
CA GLY A 63 -1.39 -8.45 3.12
C GLY A 63 -2.56 -9.44 3.13
N THR A 64 -2.22 -10.73 3.04
CA THR A 64 -3.17 -11.84 3.21
C THR A 64 -3.01 -12.47 4.60
N PRO A 65 -3.97 -13.31 5.06
CA PRO A 65 -3.83 -14.04 6.32
C PRO A 65 -2.54 -14.86 6.43
N GLU A 66 -2.03 -15.38 5.31
CA GLU A 66 -0.79 -16.18 5.24
C GLU A 66 0.47 -15.36 5.50
N THR A 67 0.41 -14.03 5.36
CA THR A 67 1.51 -13.11 5.63
C THR A 67 1.38 -12.38 6.96
N ARG A 68 0.43 -12.79 7.81
CA ARG A 68 0.15 -12.14 9.09
C ARG A 68 1.34 -12.21 10.06
N ASP A 69 2.10 -13.30 10.02
CA ASP A 69 3.31 -13.50 10.83
C ASP A 69 4.43 -12.50 10.50
N GLN A 70 4.35 -11.85 9.35
CA GLN A 70 5.30 -10.81 8.93
C GLN A 70 4.94 -9.42 9.46
N VAL A 71 3.78 -9.25 10.13
CA VAL A 71 3.37 -7.96 10.73
C VAL A 71 3.89 -7.87 12.16
N PHE A 72 4.82 -6.95 12.41
CA PHE A 72 5.37 -6.68 13.74
C PHE A 72 4.49 -5.72 14.53
N SER A 73 3.84 -4.77 13.84
CA SER A 73 2.96 -3.78 14.45
C SER A 73 1.92 -3.31 13.45
N THR A 74 0.67 -3.20 13.90
CA THR A 74 -0.42 -2.69 13.07
C THR A 74 -0.20 -1.21 12.76
N GLY A 75 -0.38 -0.83 11.50
CA GLY A 75 -0.19 0.55 11.06
C GLY A 75 -0.62 0.79 9.63
N VAL A 76 -0.69 2.06 9.23
CA VAL A 76 -0.99 2.45 7.84
C VAL A 76 0.01 3.49 7.34
N ARG A 77 0.23 3.52 6.02
CA ARG A 77 1.02 4.55 5.33
C ARG A 77 0.28 5.05 4.12
N LEU A 78 0.22 6.37 3.97
CA LEU A 78 -0.40 7.02 2.82
C LEU A 78 0.69 7.45 1.85
N LEU A 79 0.60 6.98 0.61
CA LEU A 79 1.36 7.48 -0.52
C LEU A 79 0.41 8.19 -1.47
N GLN A 80 0.71 9.45 -1.79
CA GLN A 80 -0.02 10.23 -2.77
C GLN A 80 0.75 10.22 -4.10
N PHE A 81 0.04 9.90 -5.18
CA PHE A 81 0.52 9.93 -6.56
C PHE A 81 -0.21 11.03 -7.33
N PRO A 82 0.35 12.25 -7.48
CA PRO A 82 -0.35 13.37 -8.11
C PRO A 82 -0.76 13.10 -9.56
N GLU A 83 0.07 12.36 -10.29
CA GLU A 83 -0.18 11.99 -11.69
C GLU A 83 -1.10 10.77 -11.83
N GLY A 84 -1.45 10.13 -10.71
CA GLY A 84 -2.21 8.91 -10.68
C GLY A 84 -1.41 7.67 -11.08
N VAL A 85 -1.89 6.51 -10.65
CA VAL A 85 -1.36 5.19 -11.03
C VAL A 85 -2.52 4.37 -11.55
N ASP A 86 -2.39 3.81 -12.75
CA ASP A 86 -3.39 2.86 -13.25
C ASP A 86 -3.38 1.59 -12.39
N TRP A 87 -4.50 1.35 -11.71
CA TRP A 87 -4.70 0.21 -10.82
C TRP A 87 -5.34 -0.99 -11.53
N GLY A 88 -5.59 -0.87 -12.84
CA GLY A 88 -6.26 -1.84 -13.69
C GLY A 88 -7.59 -1.32 -14.21
N ASP A 89 -7.98 -1.74 -15.40
CA ASP A 89 -9.27 -1.40 -16.03
C ASP A 89 -9.57 0.11 -16.09
N GLY A 90 -8.54 0.96 -16.19
CA GLY A 90 -8.66 2.41 -16.21
C GLY A 90 -8.99 3.05 -14.85
N GLN A 91 -8.89 2.28 -13.76
CA GLN A 91 -9.10 2.75 -12.40
C GLN A 91 -7.84 3.48 -11.92
N ILE A 92 -7.88 4.81 -11.92
CA ILE A 92 -6.72 5.61 -11.51
C ILE A 92 -6.71 5.82 -10.00
N VAL A 93 -5.59 5.51 -9.36
CA VAL A 93 -5.33 5.74 -7.92
C VAL A 93 -4.44 6.95 -7.73
N TYR A 94 -4.90 7.90 -6.91
CA TYR A 94 -4.14 9.06 -6.47
C TYR A 94 -3.68 8.94 -5.01
N LEU A 95 -4.40 8.14 -4.21
CA LEU A 95 -4.10 7.88 -2.81
C LEU A 95 -4.06 6.37 -2.57
N ALA A 96 -2.88 5.83 -2.29
CA ALA A 96 -2.75 4.44 -1.86
C ALA A 96 -2.42 4.41 -0.37
N ILE A 97 -3.22 3.67 0.39
CA ILE A 97 -3.06 3.52 1.84
C ILE A 97 -2.63 2.09 2.12
N GLY A 98 -1.33 1.87 2.29
CA GLY A 98 -0.78 0.58 2.66
C GLY A 98 -1.11 0.23 4.10
N ILE A 99 -1.63 -0.96 4.35
CA ILE A 99 -2.05 -1.42 5.67
C ILE A 99 -1.20 -2.62 6.08
N ALA A 100 -0.57 -2.52 7.24
CA ALA A 100 0.03 -3.64 7.97
C ALA A 100 -0.96 -4.09 9.05
N ALA A 101 -1.59 -5.26 8.90
CA ALA A 101 -2.58 -5.79 9.86
C ALA A 101 -2.72 -7.30 9.83
#